data_AF-V6EXZ3-F1
#
_entry.id   AF-V6EXZ3-F1
#
_cell.length_a   1.000
_cell.length_b   1.000
_cell.length_c   1.000
_cell.angle_alpha   90.00
_cell.angle_beta   90.00
_cell.angle_gamma   90.00
#
_symmetry.space_group_name_H-M   'P 1'
#
loop_
_entity.id
_entity.type
_entity.pdbx_description
1 polymer ?
#
loop_
_entity_poly.entity_id
_entity_poly.type
_entity_poly.pdbx_seq_one_letter_code
_entity_poly.pdbx_strand_id
1 'polypeptide(L)' 'MSYPLFDTGYTLWISDVDTRLMERFGLSAKTLGIDHGLLRDGYYRGVSAASVYDQVRASLEQEHKAA' A
#
# COMPACT_ATOMS: atom_id res chain seq x y z
N MET A 1 14.09 13.53 1.75
CA MET A 1 13.73 13.59 3.18
C MET A 1 14.48 12.51 3.93
N SER A 2 14.94 12.77 5.15
CA SER A 2 15.47 11.71 6.03
C SER A 2 14.31 11.16 6.84
N TYR A 3 14.09 9.85 6.78
CA TYR A 3 13.06 9.16 7.55
C TYR A 3 13.70 8.53 8.79
N PRO A 4 12.97 8.42 9.92
CA PRO A 4 13.45 7.64 11.05
C PRO A 4 13.76 6.20 10.62
N LEU A 5 14.83 5.64 11.21
CA LEU A 5 15.25 4.25 10.95
C LEU A 5 14.22 3.23 11.44
N PHE A 6 13.49 3.57 12.50
CA PHE A 6 12.40 2.77 13.04
C PHE A 6 11.16 3.64 13.18
N ASP A 7 10.10 3.25 12.47
CA ASP A 7 8.81 3.91 12.53
C ASP A 7 7.72 2.85 12.70
N THR A 8 7.28 2.68 13.94
CA THR A 8 6.19 1.77 14.28
C THR A 8 4.88 2.19 13.62
N GLY A 9 4.66 3.51 13.45
CA GLY A 9 3.47 4.04 12.80
C GLY A 9 3.43 3.66 11.33
N TYR A 10 4.53 3.85 10.61
CA TYR A 10 4.66 3.38 9.22
C TYR A 10 4.50 1.86 9.12
N THR A 11 5.09 1.11 10.04
CA THR A 11 5.01 -0.36 10.06
C THR A 11 3.57 -0.85 10.21
N LEU A 12 2.79 -0.26 11.12
CA LEU A 12 1.38 -0.60 11.29
C LEU A 12 0.54 -0.15 10.08
N TRP A 13 0.85 1.03 9.54
CA TRP A 13 0.16 1.59 8.38
C TRP A 13 0.33 0.70 7.14
N ILE A 14 1.56 0.24 6.83
CA ILE A 14 1.77 -0.64 5.67
C ILE A 14 1.18 -2.03 5.90
N SER A 15 1.18 -2.51 7.14
CA SER A 15 0.55 -3.79 7.50
C SER A 15 -0.96 -3.76 7.25
N ASP A 16 -1.66 -2.65 7.54
CA ASP A 16 -3.09 -2.50 7.23
C ASP A 16 -3.36 -2.57 5.72
N VAL A 17 -2.50 -1.94 4.90
CA VAL A 17 -2.60 -2.03 3.43
C VAL A 17 -2.42 -3.49 2.97
N ASP A 18 -1.37 -4.16 3.45
CA ASP A 18 -1.06 -5.54 3.07
C ASP A 18 -2.14 -6.52 3.53
N THR A 19 -2.69 -6.37 4.73
CA THR A 19 -3.78 -7.21 5.22
C THR A 19 -4.99 -7.13 4.29
N ARG A 20 -5.42 -5.93 3.90
CA ARG A 20 -6.58 -5.76 3.03
C ARG A 20 -6.35 -6.31 1.62
N LEU A 21 -5.14 -6.11 1.07
CA LEU A 21 -4.77 -6.69 -0.23
C LEU A 21 -4.72 -8.21 -0.18
N MET A 22 -4.21 -8.78 0.90
CA MET A 22 -4.14 -10.23 1.09
C MET A 22 -5.54 -10.83 1.23
N GLU A 23 -6.41 -10.23 2.03
CA GLU A 23 -7.79 -10.69 2.21
C GLU A 23 -8.60 -10.67 0.91
N ARG A 24 -8.38 -9.66 0.06
CA ARG A 24 -9.16 -9.48 -1.17
C ARG A 24 -8.58 -10.18 -2.38
N PHE A 25 -7.26 -10.16 -2.54
CA PHE A 25 -6.57 -10.59 -3.76
C PHE A 25 -5.52 -11.68 -3.53
N GLY A 26 -5.19 -12.02 -2.27
CA GLY A 26 -4.12 -12.96 -1.95
C GLY A 26 -2.71 -12.42 -2.27
N LEU A 27 -2.57 -11.09 -2.37
CA LEU A 27 -1.32 -10.42 -2.77
C LEU A 27 -0.92 -9.39 -1.72
N SER A 28 0.38 -9.09 -1.66
CA SER A 28 0.94 -7.98 -0.86
C SER A 28 1.36 -6.83 -1.78
N ALA A 29 1.53 -5.63 -1.22
CA ALA A 29 2.08 -4.48 -1.94
C ALA A 29 3.46 -4.81 -2.56
N LYS A 30 4.27 -5.60 -1.85
CA LYS A 30 5.56 -6.10 -2.37
C LYS A 30 5.38 -7.02 -3.58
N THR A 31 4.43 -7.96 -3.53
CA THR A 31 4.15 -8.88 -4.64
C THR A 31 3.63 -8.13 -5.88
N LEU A 32 2.88 -7.05 -5.66
CA LEU A 32 2.40 -6.14 -6.70
C LEU A 32 3.49 -5.22 -7.27
N GLY A 33 4.72 -5.29 -6.75
CA GLY A 33 5.83 -4.44 -7.20
C GLY A 33 5.67 -2.96 -6.83
N ILE A 34 4.85 -2.65 -5.81
CA ILE A 34 4.66 -1.26 -5.36
C ILE A 34 5.93 -0.80 -4.65
N ASP A 35 6.46 0.34 -5.11
CA ASP A 35 7.68 0.93 -4.56
C ASP A 35 7.49 1.34 -3.09
N HIS A 36 8.34 0.81 -2.22
CA HIS A 36 8.31 1.11 -0.79
C HIS A 36 8.65 2.57 -0.47
N GLY A 37 9.44 3.24 -1.31
CA GLY A 37 9.72 4.67 -1.19
C GLY A 37 8.46 5.49 -1.42
N LEU A 38 7.67 5.18 -2.46
CA LEU A 38 6.39 5.83 -2.73
C LEU A 38 5.38 5.63 -1.59
N LEU A 39 5.30 4.42 -1.04
CA LEU A 39 4.42 4.12 0.10
C LEU A 39 4.83 4.91 1.34
N ARG A 40 6.13 4.96 1.63
CA ARG A 40 6.69 5.73 2.75
C ARG A 40 6.46 7.23 2.57
N ASP A 41 6.68 7.75 1.37
CA ASP A 41 6.41 9.16 1.05
C ASP A 41 4.93 9.49 1.23
N GLY A 42 4.02 8.60 0.83
CA GLY A 42 2.58 8.73 1.04
C GLY A 42 2.21 8.79 2.53
N TYR A 43 2.76 7.89 3.33
CA TYR A 43 2.58 7.88 4.79
C TYR A 43 2.98 9.22 5.42
N TYR A 44 4.19 9.73 5.14
CA TYR A 44 4.65 11.00 5.72
C TYR A 44 3.94 12.24 5.16
N ARG A 45 3.23 12.12 4.03
CA ARG A 45 2.31 13.15 3.52
C ARG A 45 0.93 13.08 4.14
N GLY A 46 0.67 12.14 5.05
CA GLY A 46 -0.62 11.97 5.73
C GLY A 46 -1.66 11.21 4.91
N VAL A 47 -1.25 10.47 3.88
CA VAL A 47 -2.17 9.61 3.13
C VAL A 47 -2.61 8.44 4.01
N SER A 48 -3.90 8.16 4.05
CA SER A 48 -4.43 7.03 4.82
C SER A 48 -4.17 5.69 4.14
N ALA A 49 -3.98 4.62 4.93
CA ALA A 49 -3.81 3.27 4.41
C ALA A 49 -5.04 2.83 3.58
N ALA A 50 -6.24 3.23 4.02
CA ALA A 50 -7.49 2.99 3.29
C ALA A 50 -7.47 3.63 1.89
N SER A 51 -7.02 4.88 1.77
CA SER A 51 -6.94 5.58 0.47
C SER A 51 -5.94 4.92 -0.48
N VAL A 52 -4.83 4.39 0.04
CA VAL A 52 -3.86 3.65 -0.79
C VAL A 52 -4.43 2.31 -1.23
N TYR A 53 -5.04 1.56 -0.31
CA TYR A 53 -5.73 0.33 -0.64
C TYR A 53 -6.79 0.54 -1.74
N ASP A 54 -7.62 1.59 -1.63
CA ASP A 54 -8.67 1.87 -2.62
C ASP A 54 -8.11 2.19 -4.01
N GLN A 55 -6.97 2.89 -4.08
CA GLN A 55 -6.28 3.18 -5.34
C GLN A 55 -5.75 1.89 -5.98
N VAL A 56 -5.05 1.05 -5.20
CA VAL A 56 -4.49 -0.21 -5.70
C VAL A 56 -5.60 -1.16 -6.13
N ARG A 57 -6.67 -1.27 -5.32
CA ARG A 57 -7.87 -2.06 -5.63
C ARG A 57 -8.49 -1.63 -6.95
N ALA A 58 -8.67 -0.33 -7.17
CA ALA A 58 -9.25 0.19 -8.41
C ALA A 58 -8.38 -0.16 -9.63
N SER A 59 -7.05 -0.04 -9.52
CA SER A 59 -6.13 -0.41 -10.60
C SER A 59 -6.20 -1.91 -10.94
N LEU A 60 -6.20 -2.78 -9.93
CA LEU A 60 -6.30 -4.24 -10.13
C LEU A 60 -7.64 -4.65 -10.75
N GLU A 61 -8.74 -4.04 -10.32
CA GLU A 61 -10.07 -4.28 -10.90
C GLU A 61 -10.17 -3.80 -12.36
N GLN A 62 -9.40 -2.78 -12.75
CA GLN A 62 -9.32 -2.32 -14.14
C GLN A 62 -8.51 -3.27 -15.02
N GLU A 63 -7.37 -3.77 -14.53
CA GLU A 63 -6.55 -4.76 -15.23
C GLU A 63 -7.32 -6.05 -15.49
N HIS A 64 -8.10 -6.53 -14.51
CA HIS A 64 -8.93 -7.72 -14.66
C HIS A 64 -10.06 -7.55 -15.70
N LYS A 65 -10.57 -6.32 -15.91
CA LYS A 65 -11.60 -6.06 -16.92
C LYS A 65 -11.04 -5.95 -18.35
N ALA A 66 -9.74 -5.73 -18.49
CA ALA A 66 -9.08 -5.58 -19.79
C ALA A 66 -8.54 -6.91 -20.36
N ALA A 67 -8.55 -7.98 -19.56
CA ALA A 67 -8.15 -9.34 -19.93
C ALA A 67 -9.36 -10.21 -20.29
#